data_AF-A0A7S7ZCE3-F1
#
_entry.id   AF-A0A7S7ZCE3-F1
#
_cell.length_a   1.000
_cell.length_b   1.000
_cell.length_c   1.000
_cell.angle_alpha   90.00
_cell.angle_beta   90.00
_cell.angle_gamma   90.00
#
_symmetry.space_group_name_H-M   'P 1'
#
loop_
_entity.id
_entity.type
_entity.pdbx_description
1 polymer ?
#
loop_
_entity_poly.entity_id
_entity_poly.type
_entity_poly.pdbx_seq_one_letter_code
_entity_poly.pdbx_strand_id
1 'polypeptide(L)'
;MERFIARANIDHYLELLKDGDVPSPTRSTITTLLIEEEDKLGHDYEQLEFVESRAATCRARADRQRRLMDSFNPDSDDWVQAERVLVNFESLAQFVESYCHQMRRKVSNRPL
;
A
#
# COMPACT_ATOMS: atom_id res chain seq x y z
N MET A 1 15.14 -3.83 -8.74
CA MET A 1 15.57 -4.24 -10.09
C MET A 1 14.55 -5.21 -10.65
N GLU A 2 14.18 -6.24 -9.88
CA GLU A 2 13.13 -7.23 -10.20
C GLU A 2 11.80 -6.64 -10.67
N ARG A 3 11.26 -5.61 -10.00
CA ARG A 3 9.97 -5.01 -10.39
C ARG A 3 9.97 -4.30 -11.75
N PHE A 4 11.11 -3.71 -12.14
CA PHE A 4 11.29 -3.13 -13.48
C PHE A 4 11.37 -4.21 -14.54
N ILE A 5 12.10 -5.29 -14.23
CA ILE A 5 12.21 -6.45 -15.11
C ILE A 5 10.80 -7.03 -15.30
N ALA A 6 10.03 -7.18 -14.23
CA ALA A 6 8.65 -7.67 -14.30
C ALA A 6 7.76 -6.78 -15.18
N ARG A 7 7.82 -5.45 -15.04
CA ARG A 7 7.05 -4.51 -15.87
C ARG A 7 7.45 -4.58 -17.34
N ALA A 8 8.74 -4.56 -17.63
CA ALA A 8 9.26 -4.68 -18.99
C ALA A 8 8.94 -6.04 -19.62
N ASN A 9 8.96 -7.12 -18.82
CA ASN A 9 8.56 -8.45 -19.25
C ASN A 9 7.05 -8.50 -19.55
N ILE A 10 6.20 -7.88 -18.72
CA ILE A 10 4.76 -7.75 -18.99
C ILE A 10 4.52 -7.03 -20.31
N ASP A 11 5.13 -5.86 -20.51
CA ASP A 11 4.99 -5.10 -21.76
C ASP A 11 5.45 -5.93 -22.97
N HIS A 12 6.59 -6.62 -22.85
CA HIS A 12 7.13 -7.49 -23.88
C HIS A 12 6.20 -8.68 -24.19
N TYR A 13 5.69 -9.37 -23.17
CA TYR A 13 4.78 -10.50 -23.35
C TYR A 13 3.44 -10.07 -23.96
N LEU A 14 2.91 -8.91 -23.56
CA LEU A 14 1.73 -8.31 -24.18
C LEU A 14 1.97 -7.95 -25.65
N GLU A 15 3.15 -7.44 -25.99
CA GLU A 15 3.54 -7.21 -27.39
C GLU A 15 3.59 -8.50 -28.19
N LEU A 16 4.22 -9.55 -27.67
CA LEU A 16 4.26 -10.87 -28.33
C LEU A 16 2.85 -11.45 -28.52
N LEU A 17 1.96 -11.31 -27.54
CA LEU A 17 0.59 -11.82 -27.64
C LEU A 17 -0.28 -11.07 -28.67
N LYS A 18 0.07 -9.83 -29.01
CA LYS A 18 -0.60 -9.04 -30.06
C LYS A 18 -0.28 -9.55 -31.47
N ASP A 19 0.82 -10.28 -31.64
CA ASP A 19 1.16 -10.90 -32.92
C ASP A 19 0.21 -12.10 -33.19
N GLY A 20 -0.53 -11.99 -34.29
CA GLY A 20 -1.53 -12.98 -34.71
C GLY A 20 -0.90 -14.33 -35.08
N ASP A 21 0.35 -14.33 -35.51
CA ASP A 21 1.05 -15.49 -36.04
C ASP A 21 1.71 -16.37 -34.97
N VAL A 22 1.59 -15.98 -33.68
CA VAL A 22 2.12 -16.78 -32.57
C VAL A 22 1.40 -18.14 -32.49
N PRO A 23 2.13 -19.26 -32.60
CA PRO A 23 1.54 -20.60 -32.48
C PRO A 23 0.86 -20.81 -31.12
N SER A 24 -0.24 -21.57 -31.09
CA SER A 24 -1.00 -21.82 -29.85
C SER A 24 -0.17 -22.33 -28.66
N PRO A 25 0.80 -23.26 -28.81
CA PRO A 25 1.63 -23.69 -27.69
C PRO A 25 2.50 -22.55 -27.13
N THR A 26 3.11 -21.77 -28.02
CA THR A 26 3.92 -20.59 -27.66
C THR A 26 3.07 -19.53 -26.98
N ARG A 27 1.86 -19.29 -27.48
CA ARG A 27 0.89 -18.37 -26.88
C ARG A 27 0.54 -18.79 -25.45
N SER A 28 0.32 -20.08 -25.21
CA SER A 28 0.07 -20.61 -23.86
C SER A 28 1.25 -20.36 -22.91
N THR A 29 2.48 -20.59 -23.37
CA THR A 29 3.68 -20.33 -22.56
C THR A 29 3.84 -18.85 -22.22
N ILE A 30 3.64 -17.95 -23.19
CA ILE A 30 3.72 -16.50 -22.95
C ILE A 30 2.66 -16.06 -21.93
N THR A 31 1.44 -16.59 -22.00
CA THR A 31 0.40 -16.30 -21.00
C THR A 31 0.79 -16.75 -19.60
N THR A 32 1.39 -17.92 -19.44
CA THR A 32 1.89 -18.38 -18.12
C THR A 32 2.96 -17.43 -17.57
N LEU A 33 3.94 -17.06 -18.38
CA LEU A 33 5.00 -16.13 -17.97
C LEU A 33 4.45 -14.74 -17.63
N LEU A 34 3.44 -14.28 -18.37
CA LEU A 34 2.73 -13.03 -18.07
C LEU A 34 2.09 -13.06 -16.68
N ILE A 35 1.38 -14.15 -16.34
CA ILE A 35 0.77 -14.31 -15.01
C ILE A 35 1.84 -14.27 -13.91
N GLU A 36 2.96 -14.97 -14.09
CA GLU A 36 4.06 -14.97 -13.12
C GLU A 36 4.66 -13.58 -12.89
N GLU A 37 4.78 -12.75 -13.93
CA GLU A 37 5.27 -11.38 -13.78
C GLU A 37 4.22 -10.46 -13.13
N GLU A 38 2.94 -10.63 -13.46
CA GLU A 38 1.83 -9.92 -12.79
C GLU A 38 1.77 -10.26 -11.30
N ASP A 39 1.92 -11.53 -10.93
CA ASP A 39 1.94 -11.98 -9.53
C ASP A 39 3.07 -11.33 -8.72
N LYS A 40 4.25 -11.14 -9.32
CA LYS A 40 5.38 -10.42 -8.70
C LYS A 40 5.03 -8.97 -8.40
N LEU A 41 4.19 -8.33 -9.21
CA LEU A 41 3.73 -6.96 -8.98
C LEU A 41 2.57 -6.91 -7.98
N GLY A 42 1.67 -7.90 -8.05
CA GLY A 42 0.45 -8.01 -7.23
C GLY A 42 0.75 -7.98 -5.74
N HIS A 43 1.75 -8.74 -5.29
CA HIS A 43 2.10 -8.81 -3.86
C HIS A 43 2.43 -7.44 -3.25
N ASP A 44 3.18 -6.60 -3.96
CA ASP A 44 3.53 -5.27 -3.48
C ASP A 44 2.33 -4.32 -3.46
N TYR A 45 1.35 -4.49 -4.37
CA TYR A 45 0.11 -3.71 -4.37
C TYR A 45 -0.84 -4.16 -3.26
N GLU A 46 -0.96 -5.46 -3.02
CA GLU A 46 -1.72 -6.01 -1.88
C GLU A 46 -1.15 -5.52 -0.55
N GLN A 47 0.17 -5.53 -0.40
CA GLN A 47 0.83 -4.97 0.78
C GLN A 47 0.57 -3.46 0.92
N LEU A 48 0.58 -2.71 -0.18
CA LEU A 48 0.25 -1.28 -0.15
C LEU A 48 -1.19 -1.04 0.33
N GLU A 49 -2.16 -1.76 -0.25
CA GLU A 49 -3.57 -1.67 0.13
C GLU A 49 -3.77 -2.02 1.62
N PHE A 50 -3.13 -3.10 2.08
CA PHE A 50 -3.17 -3.49 3.49
C PHE A 50 -2.65 -2.37 4.40
N VAL A 51 -1.50 -1.78 4.07
CA VAL A 51 -0.90 -0.70 4.88
C VAL A 51 -1.74 0.57 4.81
N GLU A 52 -2.32 0.91 3.66
CA GLU A 52 -3.24 2.04 3.50
C GLU A 52 -4.50 1.90 4.38
N SER A 53 -5.10 0.71 4.40
CA SER A 53 -6.24 0.39 5.27
C SER A 53 -5.88 0.52 6.76
N ARG A 54 -4.68 0.09 7.16
CA ARG A 54 -4.18 0.24 8.54
C ARG A 54 -3.92 1.71 8.89
N ALA A 55 -3.37 2.50 7.97
CA ALA A 55 -3.15 3.93 8.16
C ALA A 55 -4.49 4.66 8.37
N ALA A 56 -5.48 4.39 7.52
CA ALA A 56 -6.82 4.96 7.64
C ALA A 56 -7.48 4.61 8.99
N THR A 57 -7.36 3.35 9.42
CA THR A 57 -7.88 2.89 10.71
C THR A 57 -7.20 3.60 11.88
N CYS A 58 -5.87 3.76 11.85
CA CYS A 58 -5.13 4.44 12.91
C CYS A 58 -5.51 5.92 13.01
N ARG A 59 -5.63 6.60 11.86
CA ARG A 59 -6.10 7.99 11.79
C ARG A 59 -7.50 8.16 12.39
N ALA A 60 -8.44 7.31 11.99
CA ALA A 60 -9.80 7.34 12.52
C ALA A 60 -9.86 7.14 14.05
N ARG A 61 -8.98 6.29 14.60
CA ARG A 61 -8.86 6.08 16.05
C ARG A 61 -8.29 7.31 16.76
N ALA A 62 -7.23 7.90 16.22
CA ALA A 62 -6.65 9.14 16.76
C ALA A 62 -7.67 10.28 16.74
N ASP A 63 -8.41 10.44 15.65
CA ASP A 63 -9.47 11.46 15.54
C ASP A 63 -10.62 11.23 16.52
N ARG A 64 -11.02 9.96 16.73
CA ARG A 64 -12.02 9.62 17.75
C ARG A 64 -11.51 9.96 19.16
N GLN A 65 -10.26 9.64 19.47
CA GLN A 65 -9.66 9.95 20.76
C GLN A 65 -9.54 11.46 20.98
N ARG A 66 -9.20 12.22 19.95
CA ARG A 66 -9.14 13.69 20.02
C ARG A 66 -10.49 14.29 20.37
N ARG A 67 -11.55 13.87 19.68
CA ARG A 67 -12.93 14.30 20.00
C ARG A 67 -13.37 13.92 21.41
N LEU A 68 -12.90 12.80 21.94
CA LEU A 68 -13.16 12.41 23.32
C LEU A 68 -12.44 13.35 24.29
N MET A 69 -11.16 13.63 24.04
CA MET A 69 -10.39 14.59 24.84
C MET A 69 -11.05 15.98 24.84
N ASP A 70 -11.51 16.45 23.68
CA ASP A 70 -12.21 17.73 23.51
C ASP A 70 -13.55 17.81 24.28
N SER A 71 -14.08 16.67 24.75
CA SER A 71 -15.31 16.62 25.55
C SER A 71 -15.07 16.76 27.06
N PHE A 72 -13.82 16.67 27.52
CA PHE A 72 -13.46 16.88 28.92
C PHE A 72 -13.10 18.34 29.19
N ASN A 73 -13.32 18.77 30.44
CA ASN A 73 -12.81 20.07 30.89
C ASN A 73 -11.27 20.07 30.80
N PRO A 74 -10.65 21.09 30.18
CA PRO A 74 -9.20 21.23 30.18
C PRO A 74 -8.61 21.14 31.59
N ASP A 75 -7.43 20.55 31.69
CA ASP A 75 -6.69 20.31 32.95
C ASP A 75 -7.39 19.42 33.99
N SER A 76 -8.56 18.86 33.68
CA SER A 76 -9.16 17.83 34.53
C SER A 76 -8.35 16.53 34.45
N ASP A 77 -8.42 15.70 35.49
CA ASP A 77 -7.74 14.40 35.50
C ASP A 77 -8.13 13.54 34.27
N ASP A 78 -9.41 13.56 33.89
CA ASP A 78 -9.91 12.87 32.70
C ASP A 78 -9.29 13.42 31.40
N TRP A 79 -9.14 14.75 31.30
CA TRP A 79 -8.49 15.40 30.16
C TRP A 79 -7.01 15.01 30.06
N VAL A 80 -6.27 15.06 31.17
CA VAL A 80 -4.84 14.67 31.21
C VAL A 80 -4.65 13.19 30.86
N GLN A 81 -5.54 12.31 31.32
CA GLN A 81 -5.50 10.91 30.92
C GLN A 81 -5.85 10.73 29.44
N ALA A 82 -6.86 11.44 28.93
CA ALA A 82 -7.25 11.38 27.53
C ALA A 82 -6.16 11.91 26.58
N GLU A 83 -5.44 12.96 26.99
CA GLU A 83 -4.29 13.54 26.28
C GLU A 83 -3.14 12.51 26.18
N ARG A 84 -2.77 11.85 27.29
CA ARG A 84 -1.73 10.80 27.27
C ARG A 84 -2.08 9.67 26.31
N VAL A 85 -3.35 9.26 26.27
CA VAL A 85 -3.83 8.23 25.35
C VAL A 85 -3.84 8.73 23.91
N LEU A 86 -4.21 10.00 23.68
CA LEU A 86 -4.18 10.62 22.36
C LEU A 86 -2.77 10.62 21.76
N VAL A 87 -1.76 11.05 22.52
CA VAL A 87 -0.36 11.05 22.08
C VAL A 87 0.09 9.67 21.58
N ASN A 88 -0.34 8.59 22.25
CA ASN A 88 -0.03 7.23 21.81
C ASN A 88 -0.70 6.88 20.47
N PHE A 89 -1.98 7.25 20.29
CA PHE A 89 -2.68 7.01 19.03
C PHE A 89 -2.11 7.84 17.88
N GLU A 90 -1.73 9.09 18.13
CA GLU A 90 -1.10 9.97 17.14
C GLU A 90 0.27 9.45 16.72
N SER A 91 1.10 9.02 17.67
CA SER A 91 2.40 8.40 17.39
C SER A 91 2.25 7.14 16.52
N LEU A 92 1.29 6.27 16.85
CA LEU A 92 1.01 5.08 16.05
C LEU A 92 0.49 5.43 14.66
N ALA A 93 -0.42 6.39 14.55
CA ALA A 93 -0.93 6.85 13.25
C ALA A 93 0.20 7.38 12.38
N GLN A 94 1.08 8.23 12.93
CA GLN A 94 2.20 8.80 12.22
C GLN A 94 3.23 7.74 11.78
N PHE A 95 3.49 6.73 12.60
CA PHE A 95 4.34 5.60 12.24
C PHE A 95 3.78 4.84 11.03
N VAL A 96 2.50 4.45 11.08
CA VAL A 96 1.87 3.69 9.99
C VAL A 96 1.73 4.54 8.72
N GLU A 97 1.46 5.83 8.83
CA GLU A 97 1.44 6.76 7.70
C GLU A 97 2.81 6.92 7.04
N SER A 98 3.88 7.02 7.85
CA SER A 98 5.25 7.09 7.34
C SER A 98 5.62 5.84 6.56
N TYR A 99 5.25 4.66 7.09
CA TYR A 99 5.43 3.39 6.40
C TYR A 99 4.59 3.30 5.12
N CYS A 100 3.34 3.76 5.14
CA CYS A 100 2.48 3.86 3.96
C CYS A 100 3.12 4.73 2.87
N HIS A 101 3.66 5.90 3.22
CA HIS A 101 4.37 6.77 2.29
C HIS A 101 5.64 6.13 1.73
N GLN A 102 6.36 5.34 2.53
CA GLN A 102 7.50 4.57 2.06
C GLN A 102 7.08 3.50 1.04
N MET A 103 6.01 2.75 1.32
CA MET A 103 5.47 1.74 0.40
C MET A 103 4.92 2.36 -0.88
N ARG A 104 4.20 3.47 -0.78
CA ARG A 104 3.72 4.20 -1.95
C ARG A 104 4.89 4.69 -2.80
N ARG A 105 5.97 5.22 -2.20
CA ARG A 105 7.19 5.56 -2.95
C ARG A 105 7.86 4.32 -3.57
N LYS A 106 7.90 3.18 -2.88
CA LYS A 106 8.42 1.92 -3.44
C LYS A 106 7.64 1.50 -4.70
N VAL A 107 6.32 1.71 -4.69
CA VAL A 107 5.40 1.40 -5.79
C VAL A 107 5.43 2.46 -6.90
N SER A 108 5.56 3.75 -6.57
CA SER A 108 5.45 4.89 -7.51
C SER A 108 6.77 5.45 -8.03
N ASN A 109 7.83 5.53 -7.22
CA ASN A 109 9.13 6.07 -7.66
C ASN A 109 9.92 4.97 -8.37
N ARG A 110 9.69 4.78 -9.67
CA ARG A 110 10.70 4.33 -10.65
C ARG A 110 10.09 4.36 -12.07
N PRO A 111 10.82 4.85 -13.09
CA PRO A 111 10.24 5.57 -14.24
C PRO A 111 9.32 4.72 -15.12
N LEU A 112 8.33 5.43 -15.69
CA LEU A 112 7.55 5.06 -16.86
C LEU A 112 8.45 4.76 -18.07
#